data_AF-A0A9D7ITP6-F1
#
_entry.id   AF-A0A9D7ITP6-F1
#
_cell.length_a   1.000
_cell.length_b   1.000
_cell.length_c   1.000
_cell.angle_alpha   90.00
_cell.angle_beta   90.00
_cell.angle_gamma   90.00
#
_symmetry.space_group_name_H-M   'P 1'
#
loop_
_entity.id
_entity.type
_entity.pdbx_description
1 polymer ?
#
loop_
_entity_poly.entity_id
_entity_poly.type
_entity_poly.pdbx_seq_one_letter_code
_entity_poly.pdbx_strand_id
1 'polypeptide(L)'
;MNNLSCEIGSFFDPLSIAHPEMAMHGYRKEHQALRFRSRRLGTDCLWWGSPQWVIDAFKRFQISDEICESSATREITKEDKAKIFGLNAAKLYNVNVKAKRNPLADALDRLKTAYLENGGQRSNAAYGWVRADD
;
A
#
# COMPACT_ATOMS: atom_id res chain seq x y z
N MET A 1 4.81 -27.33 6.20
CA MET A 1 3.70 -26.47 6.69
C MET A 1 3.30 -25.51 5.58
N ASN A 2 2.07 -25.58 5.07
CA ASN A 2 1.63 -24.80 3.88
C ASN A 2 0.48 -23.82 4.16
N ASN A 3 0.08 -23.68 5.43
CA ASN A 3 -1.04 -22.87 5.89
C ASN A 3 -0.61 -21.64 6.72
N LEU A 4 0.69 -21.41 6.86
CA LEU A 4 1.22 -20.24 7.55
C LEU A 4 1.23 -19.05 6.60
N SER A 5 0.78 -17.91 7.13
CA SER A 5 0.81 -16.63 6.45
C SER A 5 1.21 -15.54 7.44
N CYS A 6 1.92 -14.54 6.94
CA CYS A 6 2.45 -13.44 7.73
C CYS A 6 1.95 -12.11 7.19
N GLU A 7 1.78 -11.17 8.10
CA GLU A 7 1.48 -9.76 7.87
C GLU A 7 2.77 -8.99 8.21
N ILE A 8 3.17 -8.03 7.36
CA ILE A 8 4.50 -7.38 7.43
C ILE A 8 4.46 -5.92 7.88
N GLY A 9 3.29 -5.29 7.93
CA GLY A 9 3.13 -3.86 8.15
C GLY A 9 3.55 -3.42 9.53
N SER A 10 3.19 -4.16 10.58
CA SER A 10 3.54 -3.75 11.95
C SER A 10 5.07 -3.66 12.19
N PHE A 11 5.91 -4.38 11.42
CA PHE A 11 7.36 -4.17 11.45
C PHE A 11 7.85 -3.23 10.35
N PHE A 12 7.29 -3.31 9.14
CA PHE A 12 7.75 -2.54 7.99
C PHE A 12 7.50 -1.04 8.19
N ASP A 13 6.31 -0.67 8.65
CA ASP A 13 5.86 0.71 8.76
C ASP A 13 6.82 1.56 9.62
N PRO A 14 7.07 1.22 10.90
CA PRO A 14 8.00 2.00 11.73
C PRO A 14 9.46 1.89 11.27
N LEU A 15 9.90 0.72 10.80
CA LEU A 15 11.30 0.52 10.38
C LEU A 15 11.62 1.22 9.06
N SER A 16 10.64 1.35 8.15
CA SER A 16 10.85 2.05 6.88
C SER A 16 11.22 3.53 7.07
N ILE A 17 10.81 4.12 8.19
CA ILE A 17 11.17 5.48 8.59
C ILE A 17 12.43 5.48 9.46
N ALA A 18 12.44 4.70 10.54
CA ALA A 18 13.47 4.81 11.57
C ALA A 18 14.77 4.08 11.21
N HIS A 19 14.67 2.89 10.62
CA HIS A 19 15.79 2.00 10.36
C HIS A 19 15.57 1.19 9.07
N PRO A 20 15.71 1.81 7.88
CA PRO A 20 15.36 1.18 6.61
C PRO A 20 16.17 -0.11 6.32
N GLU A 21 17.42 -0.17 6.77
CA GLU A 21 18.26 -1.38 6.69
C GLU A 21 17.66 -2.54 7.50
N MET A 22 17.11 -2.25 8.69
CA MET A 22 16.44 -3.27 9.51
C MET A 22 15.15 -3.77 8.84
N ALA A 23 14.42 -2.89 8.15
CA ALA A 23 13.28 -3.30 7.33
C ALA A 23 13.72 -4.26 6.20
N MET A 24 14.84 -3.97 5.54
CA MET A 24 15.45 -4.86 4.54
C MET A 24 15.86 -6.21 5.14
N HIS A 25 16.52 -6.23 6.29
CA HIS A 25 16.88 -7.47 6.99
C HIS A 25 15.66 -8.29 7.42
N GLY A 26 14.61 -7.65 7.95
CA GLY A 26 13.36 -8.30 8.31
C GLY A 26 12.73 -8.97 7.09
N TYR A 27 12.60 -8.22 6.00
CA TYR A 27 12.03 -8.73 4.76
C TYR A 27 12.85 -9.88 4.14
N ARG A 28 14.18 -9.83 4.25
CA ARG A 28 15.09 -10.90 3.82
C ARG A 28 14.88 -12.17 4.63
N LYS A 29 14.81 -12.09 5.96
CA LYS A 29 14.57 -13.25 6.83
C LYS A 29 13.24 -13.90 6.52
N GLU A 30 12.20 -13.10 6.31
CA GLU A 30 10.92 -13.61 5.86
C GLU A 30 10.98 -14.27 4.48
N HIS A 31 11.88 -13.86 3.58
CA HIS A 31 12.05 -14.49 2.27
C HIS A 31 12.60 -15.89 2.36
N GLN A 32 13.50 -16.11 3.31
CA GLN A 32 14.04 -17.43 3.59
C GLN A 32 13.02 -18.31 4.31
N ALA A 33 12.21 -17.74 5.22
CA ALA A 33 11.24 -18.51 6.01
C ALA A 33 9.90 -18.76 5.30
N LEU A 34 9.41 -17.81 4.49
CA LEU A 34 8.08 -17.80 3.92
C LEU A 34 8.07 -17.41 2.44
N ARG A 35 7.32 -18.16 1.65
CA ARG A 35 7.07 -17.84 0.23
C ARG A 35 6.27 -16.55 0.12
N PHE A 36 6.48 -15.77 -0.95
CA PHE A 36 5.71 -14.55 -1.24
C PHE A 36 4.19 -14.75 -1.27
N ARG A 37 3.71 -15.96 -1.62
CA ARG A 37 2.28 -16.30 -1.61
C ARG A 37 1.64 -16.28 -0.22
N SER A 38 2.45 -16.32 0.83
CA SER A 38 2.02 -16.35 2.22
C SER A 38 2.12 -14.98 2.91
N ARG A 39 2.48 -13.90 2.22
CA ARG A 39 2.65 -12.56 2.82
C ARG A 39 1.56 -11.59 2.46
N ARG A 40 1.24 -10.68 3.37
CA ARG A 40 0.25 -9.61 3.21
C ARG A 40 0.77 -8.34 3.88
N LEU A 41 0.27 -7.19 3.43
CA LEU A 41 0.51 -5.90 4.05
C LEU A 41 -0.81 -5.38 4.66
N GLY A 42 -0.76 -4.96 5.91
CA GLY A 42 -1.79 -4.28 6.67
C GLY A 42 -1.18 -3.03 7.28
N THR A 43 -1.80 -1.88 7.04
CA THR A 43 -1.19 -0.57 7.32
C THR A 43 -1.51 -0.04 8.72
N ASP A 44 -2.31 -0.77 9.51
CA ASP A 44 -2.77 -0.36 10.84
C ASP A 44 -3.21 1.12 10.90
N CYS A 45 -3.90 1.59 9.85
CA CYS A 45 -4.15 3.00 9.59
C CYS A 45 -5.07 3.67 10.64
N LEU A 46 -5.75 2.86 11.45
CA LEU A 46 -6.44 3.35 12.65
C LEU A 46 -5.48 4.02 13.64
N TRP A 47 -4.24 3.49 13.75
CA TRP A 47 -3.22 3.97 14.67
C TRP A 47 -2.23 4.93 14.02
N TRP A 48 -1.92 4.74 12.74
CA TRP A 48 -0.89 5.50 12.01
C TRP A 48 -1.43 6.61 11.11
N GLY A 49 -2.75 6.81 11.07
CA GLY A 49 -3.39 7.77 10.18
C GLY A 49 -3.43 7.28 8.72
N SER A 50 -3.42 8.22 7.77
CA SER A 50 -3.56 7.89 6.34
C SER A 50 -2.46 6.91 5.87
N PRO A 51 -2.82 5.77 5.24
CA PRO A 51 -1.83 4.77 4.82
C PRO A 51 -1.06 5.16 3.56
N GLN A 52 -1.32 6.33 2.97
CA GLN A 52 -0.76 6.69 1.66
C GLN A 52 0.78 6.69 1.67
N TRP A 53 1.40 7.19 2.74
CA TRP A 53 2.85 7.27 2.86
C TRP A 53 3.51 5.88 2.87
N VAL A 54 2.94 4.93 3.63
CA VAL A 54 3.48 3.56 3.73
C VAL A 54 3.27 2.78 2.43
N ILE A 55 2.13 2.98 1.77
CA ILE A 55 1.87 2.38 0.45
C ILE A 55 2.94 2.84 -0.55
N ASP A 56 3.27 4.14 -0.56
CA ASP A 56 4.27 4.68 -1.47
C ASP A 56 5.70 4.27 -1.08
N ALA A 57 6.00 4.17 0.21
CA ALA A 57 7.24 3.60 0.71
C ALA A 57 7.42 2.15 0.23
N PHE A 58 6.41 1.29 0.42
CA PHE A 58 6.49 -0.12 0.02
C PHE A 58 6.55 -0.30 -1.51
N LYS A 59 5.89 0.58 -2.28
CA LYS A 59 6.03 0.59 -3.75
C LYS A 59 7.47 0.83 -4.19
N ARG A 60 8.21 1.71 -3.49
CA ARG A 60 9.60 2.05 -3.78
C ARG A 60 10.61 1.10 -3.15
N PHE A 61 10.21 0.43 -2.08
CA PHE A 61 11.07 -0.45 -1.31
C PHE A 61 11.70 -1.54 -2.19
N GLN A 62 13.00 -1.71 -2.01
CA GLN A 62 13.80 -2.79 -2.57
C GLN A 62 14.90 -3.11 -1.55
N ILE A 63 15.31 -4.39 -1.50
CA ILE A 63 16.46 -4.81 -0.70
C ILE A 63 17.72 -4.38 -1.45
N SER A 64 18.65 -3.71 -0.77
CA SER A 64 19.94 -3.34 -1.37
C SER A 64 20.80 -4.57 -1.67
N ASP A 65 21.71 -4.43 -2.64
CA ASP A 65 22.63 -5.51 -3.03
C ASP A 65 23.55 -5.90 -1.86
N GLU A 66 23.98 -4.93 -1.05
CA GLU A 66 24.80 -5.12 0.16
C GLU A 66 24.12 -6.05 1.19
N ILE A 67 22.81 -5.91 1.40
CA ILE A 67 22.06 -6.79 2.31
C ILE A 67 21.79 -8.18 1.67
N CYS A 68 21.94 -8.26 0.36
CA CYS A 68 21.75 -9.47 -0.44
C CYS A 68 22.97 -10.41 -0.46
N GLU A 69 24.11 -10.01 0.13
CA GLU A 69 25.49 -10.52 -0.07
C GLU A 69 25.84 -12.00 0.23
N SER A 70 24.91 -12.97 0.21
CA SER A 70 25.35 -14.38 0.30
C SER A 70 24.48 -15.46 -0.32
N SER A 71 23.29 -15.18 -0.83
CA SER A 71 22.56 -16.05 -1.77
C SER A 71 21.09 -15.64 -1.90
N ALA A 72 20.65 -15.52 -3.15
CA ALA A 72 19.29 -15.83 -3.59
C ALA A 72 18.12 -14.94 -3.10
N THR A 73 18.33 -13.73 -2.56
CA THR A 73 17.21 -12.79 -2.40
C THR A 73 16.86 -12.21 -3.76
N ARG A 74 15.86 -12.80 -4.43
CA ARG A 74 15.33 -12.31 -5.71
C ARG A 74 14.77 -10.90 -5.53
N GLU A 75 15.04 -10.04 -6.50
CA GLU A 75 14.43 -8.71 -6.61
C GLU A 75 12.91 -8.78 -6.36
N ILE A 76 12.38 -7.87 -5.53
CA ILE A 76 10.94 -7.80 -5.27
C ILE A 76 10.25 -7.27 -6.52
N THR A 77 9.68 -8.19 -7.31
CA THR A 77 9.02 -7.88 -8.58
C THR A 77 7.70 -7.12 -8.36
N LYS A 78 7.19 -6.47 -9.41
CA LYS A 78 5.86 -5.84 -9.39
C LYS A 78 4.76 -6.85 -9.09
N GLU A 79 4.90 -8.07 -9.60
CA GLU A 79 3.98 -9.18 -9.36
C GLU A 79 3.99 -9.60 -7.89
N ASP A 80 5.16 -9.60 -7.24
CA ASP A 80 5.26 -9.91 -5.81
C ASP A 80 4.66 -8.79 -4.95
N LYS A 81 4.90 -7.53 -5.30
CA LYS A 81 4.23 -6.38 -4.65
C LYS A 81 2.72 -6.46 -4.79
N ALA A 82 2.20 -6.78 -5.97
CA ALA A 82 0.76 -6.97 -6.19
C ALA A 82 0.17 -8.09 -5.33
N LYS A 83 0.90 -9.19 -5.15
CA LYS A 83 0.50 -10.28 -4.24
C LYS A 83 0.40 -9.80 -2.80
N ILE A 84 1.40 -9.08 -2.33
CA ILE A 84 1.49 -8.60 -0.94
C ILE A 84 0.43 -7.53 -0.66
N PHE A 85 0.24 -6.58 -1.58
CA PHE A 85 -0.75 -5.50 -1.42
C PHE A 85 -2.19 -5.99 -1.37
N GLY A 86 -2.52 -7.10 -2.02
CA GLY A 86 -3.92 -7.53 -2.05
C GLY A 86 -4.23 -8.89 -2.61
N LEU A 87 -3.51 -9.43 -3.60
CA LEU A 87 -3.95 -10.69 -4.22
C LEU A 87 -3.88 -11.88 -3.27
N ASN A 88 -2.92 -11.90 -2.34
CA ASN A 88 -2.85 -12.94 -1.31
C ASN A 88 -3.98 -12.82 -0.29
N ALA A 89 -4.37 -11.59 0.08
CA ALA A 89 -5.51 -11.35 0.96
C ALA A 89 -6.82 -11.72 0.26
N ALA A 90 -6.99 -11.32 -1.00
CA ALA A 90 -8.16 -11.64 -1.79
C ALA A 90 -8.38 -13.15 -1.92
N LYS A 91 -7.31 -13.92 -2.13
CA LYS A 91 -7.38 -15.38 -2.12
C LYS A 91 -7.83 -15.93 -0.76
N LEU A 92 -7.31 -15.39 0.34
CA LEU A 92 -7.65 -15.86 1.69
C LEU A 92 -9.12 -15.58 2.04
N TYR A 93 -9.61 -14.39 1.71
CA TYR A 93 -10.97 -13.95 2.01
C TYR A 93 -11.98 -14.27 0.90
N ASN A 94 -11.60 -15.12 -0.07
CA ASN A 94 -12.44 -15.51 -1.21
C ASN A 94 -13.03 -14.32 -1.99
N VAL A 95 -12.25 -13.25 -2.14
CA VAL A 95 -12.63 -12.04 -2.88
C VAL A 95 -12.26 -12.20 -4.35
N ASN A 96 -13.26 -12.12 -5.24
CA ASN A 96 -13.03 -12.08 -6.67
C ASN A 96 -12.61 -10.67 -7.12
N VAL A 97 -11.30 -10.45 -7.30
CA VAL A 97 -10.74 -9.16 -7.73
C VAL A 97 -11.15 -8.74 -9.14
N LYS A 98 -11.64 -9.67 -9.98
CA LYS A 98 -12.15 -9.40 -11.32
C LYS A 98 -13.67 -9.24 -11.35
N ALA A 99 -14.36 -9.45 -10.24
CA ALA A 99 -15.80 -9.26 -10.20
C ALA A 99 -16.13 -7.80 -10.54
N LYS A 100 -17.16 -7.63 -11.38
CA LYS A 100 -17.73 -6.32 -11.64
C LYS A 100 -18.24 -5.78 -10.31
N ARG A 101 -17.67 -4.68 -9.83
CA ARG A 101 -18.18 -3.97 -8.65
C ARG A 101 -19.57 -3.45 -8.99
N ASN A 102 -20.51 -3.56 -8.06
CA ASN A 102 -21.81 -2.94 -8.19
C ASN A 102 -21.66 -1.45 -7.82
N PRO A 103 -21.66 -0.52 -8.79
CA PRO A 103 -21.62 0.89 -8.45
C PRO A 103 -22.92 1.24 -7.72
N LEU A 104 -22.80 1.77 -6.51
CA LEU A 104 -23.93 2.37 -5.80
C LEU A 104 -23.88 3.85 -6.10
N ALA A 105 -24.98 4.44 -6.58
CA ALA A 105 -25.09 5.87 -6.84
C ALA A 105 -25.14 6.66 -5.52
N ASP A 106 -24.02 6.68 -4.81
CA ASP A 106 -23.82 7.38 -3.56
C ASP A 106 -23.49 8.87 -3.80
N ALA A 107 -23.32 9.62 -2.71
CA ALA A 107 -23.01 11.04 -2.79
C ALA A 107 -21.66 11.31 -3.47
N LEU A 108 -20.67 10.42 -3.33
CA LEU A 108 -19.35 10.57 -3.93
C LEU A 108 -19.41 10.33 -5.44
N ASP A 109 -20.18 9.34 -5.89
CA ASP A 109 -20.40 9.09 -7.32
C ASP A 109 -21.10 10.27 -8.00
N ARG A 110 -22.07 10.91 -7.32
CA ARG A 110 -22.70 12.14 -7.82
C ARG A 110 -21.73 13.30 -7.88
N LEU A 111 -20.92 13.51 -6.83
CA LEU A 111 -19.90 14.56 -6.80
C LEU A 111 -18.85 14.36 -7.89
N LYS A 112 -18.41 13.13 -8.10
CA LYS A 112 -17.47 12.78 -9.17
C LYS A 112 -18.07 13.01 -10.55
N THR A 113 -19.32 12.61 -10.76
CA THR A 113 -20.03 12.83 -12.03
C THR A 113 -20.20 14.31 -12.30
N ALA A 114 -20.69 15.08 -11.33
CA ALA A 114 -20.79 16.53 -11.42
C ALA A 114 -19.43 17.19 -11.64
N TYR A 115 -18.36 16.71 -11.00
CA TYR A 115 -17.00 17.17 -11.27
C TYR A 115 -16.54 16.82 -12.68
N LEU A 116 -16.83 15.65 -13.24
CA LEU A 116 -16.41 15.31 -14.60
C LEU A 116 -17.23 16.05 -15.67
N GLU A 117 -18.51 16.29 -15.41
CA GLU A 117 -19.42 17.02 -16.31
C GLU A 117 -19.16 18.53 -16.29
N ASN A 118 -18.84 19.09 -15.11
CA ASN A 118 -18.63 20.53 -14.92
C ASN A 118 -17.15 20.91 -14.73
N GLY A 119 -16.24 19.94 -14.69
CA GLY A 119 -14.84 20.13 -14.28
C GLY A 119 -13.91 20.54 -15.41
N GLY A 120 -13.16 21.58 -15.11
CA GLY A 120 -12.26 22.28 -16.03
C GLY A 120 -12.18 23.77 -15.68
N GLN A 121 -13.15 24.29 -14.93
CA GLN A 121 -13.08 25.65 -14.40
C GLN A 121 -12.39 25.67 -13.05
N ARG A 122 -11.51 26.65 -12.89
CA ARG A 122 -10.84 26.97 -11.62
C ARG A 122 -11.95 27.34 -10.64
N SER A 123 -11.93 26.82 -9.41
CA SER A 123 -12.97 27.19 -8.44
C SER A 123 -12.93 28.69 -8.10
N ASN A 124 -11.80 29.39 -8.41
CA ASN A 124 -11.48 30.78 -8.04
C ASN A 124 -11.84 31.14 -6.59
N ALA A 125 -12.13 30.15 -5.77
CA ALA A 125 -12.49 30.28 -4.39
C ALA A 125 -11.18 30.40 -3.62
N ALA A 126 -10.97 31.55 -3.01
CA ALA A 126 -9.93 31.70 -2.01
C ALA A 126 -10.36 30.88 -0.78
N TYR A 127 -9.63 29.80 -0.50
CA TYR A 127 -9.80 29.04 0.73
C TYR A 127 -8.74 29.51 1.73
N GLY A 128 -9.19 30.06 2.85
CA GLY A 128 -8.33 30.62 3.90
C GLY A 128 -9.01 31.79 4.61
N TRP A 129 -8.37 32.33 5.64
CA TRP A 129 -8.77 33.57 6.30
C TRP A 129 -8.16 34.77 5.55
N VAL A 130 -8.56 34.98 4.30
CA VAL A 130 -8.22 36.24 3.61
C VAL A 130 -9.34 37.21 3.97
N ARG A 131 -9.00 38.28 4.69
CA ARG A 131 -9.96 39.34 5.00
C ARG A 131 -10.32 40.06 3.70
N ALA A 132 -11.55 40.56 3.61
CA ALA A 132 -12.05 41.24 2.41
C ALA A 132 -11.37 42.58 2.11
N ASP A 133 -10.43 43.01 2.96
CA ASP A 133 -9.94 44.40 3.03
C ASP A 133 -8.44 44.53 2.67
N ASP A 134 -7.80 43.49 2.12
CA ASP A 134 -6.40 43.50 1.70
C ASP A 134 -6.23 43.80 0.20
#